data_AF-A0A6J4QE55-F1
#
_entry.id   AF-A0A6J4QE55-F1
#
_cell.length_a   1.000
_cell.length_b   1.000
_cell.length_c   1.000
_cell.angle_alpha   90.00
_cell.angle_beta   90.00
_cell.angle_gamma   90.00
#
_symmetry.space_group_name_H-M   'P 1'
#
loop_
_entity.id
_entity.type
_entity.pdbx_description
1 polymer ?
#
loop_
_entity_poly.entity_id
_entity_poly.type
_entity_poly.pdbx_seq_one_letter_code
_entity_poly.pdbx_strand_id
1 'polypeptide(L)'
;MDVAKPNGAGDERNVARVLHNAQQEAEACGGYAAGAKEAGNELLAGFFEDVRETHIKIARRAEEMLGRLDELHAGVVRPGSIGLVDGPSEGDPGDVSPGQDDVA
;
A
#
# COMPACT_ATOMS: atom_id res chain seq x y z
N MET A 1 -2.40 -21.56 -31.39
CA MET A 1 -2.41 -20.13 -31.02
C MET A 1 -2.18 -20.07 -29.53
N ASP A 2 -0.92 -19.90 -29.13
CA ASP A 2 -0.54 -19.75 -27.73
C ASP A 2 -1.10 -18.42 -27.22
N VAL A 3 -2.03 -18.53 -26.26
CA VAL A 3 -2.57 -17.39 -25.54
C VAL A 3 -1.45 -16.86 -24.65
N ALA A 4 -0.86 -15.75 -25.06
CA ALA A 4 0.05 -14.98 -24.22
C ALA A 4 -0.70 -14.57 -22.93
N LYS A 5 -0.29 -15.17 -21.82
CA LYS A 5 -0.76 -14.84 -20.48
C LYS A 5 -0.29 -13.42 -20.15
N PRO A 6 -1.17 -12.48 -19.74
CA PRO A 6 -0.72 -11.15 -19.35
C PRO A 6 0.15 -11.28 -18.10
N ASN A 7 1.41 -10.89 -18.22
CA ASN A 7 2.38 -10.81 -17.13
C ASN A 7 1.97 -9.71 -16.15
N GLY A 8 1.05 -10.03 -15.22
CA GLY A 8 0.57 -9.10 -14.19
C GLY A 8 1.66 -8.60 -13.22
N ALA A 9 2.80 -9.29 -13.11
CA ALA A 9 3.91 -8.91 -12.23
C ALA A 9 4.83 -7.80 -12.80
N GLY A 10 4.65 -7.41 -14.08
CA GLY A 10 5.46 -6.38 -14.72
C GLY A 10 5.01 -4.95 -14.42
N ASP A 11 3.73 -4.78 -14.09
CA ASP A 11 3.10 -3.46 -13.99
C ASP A 11 3.33 -2.81 -12.61
N GLU A 12 3.16 -3.57 -11.53
CA GLU A 12 3.39 -3.10 -10.15
C GLU A 12 4.84 -2.66 -9.91
N ARG A 13 5.82 -3.44 -10.41
CA ARG A 13 7.25 -3.05 -10.36
C ARG A 13 7.54 -1.78 -11.15
N ASN A 14 6.83 -1.56 -12.25
CA ASN A 14 6.99 -0.36 -13.06
C ASN A 14 6.45 0.86 -12.31
N VAL A 15 5.30 0.72 -11.65
CA VAL A 15 4.67 1.81 -10.91
C VAL A 15 5.41 2.16 -9.62
N ALA A 16 5.91 1.17 -8.87
CA ALA A 16 6.78 1.40 -7.72
C ALA A 16 8.07 2.14 -8.12
N ARG A 17 8.64 1.82 -9.29
CA ARG A 17 9.79 2.54 -9.85
C ARG A 17 9.44 3.99 -10.23
N VAL A 18 8.26 4.25 -10.77
CA VAL A 18 7.80 5.62 -11.08
C VAL A 18 7.67 6.44 -9.79
N LEU A 19 7.10 5.87 -8.72
CA LEU A 19 7.02 6.53 -7.41
C LEU A 19 8.41 6.85 -6.85
N HIS A 20 9.32 5.88 -6.90
CA HIS A 20 10.70 6.08 -6.48
C HIS A 20 11.39 7.21 -7.25
N ASN A 21 11.19 7.28 -8.57
CA ASN A 21 11.76 8.36 -9.38
C ASN A 21 11.21 9.74 -8.97
N ALA A 22 9.91 9.85 -8.70
CA ALA A 22 9.30 11.10 -8.23
C ALA A 22 9.87 11.55 -6.87
N GLN A 23 10.19 10.61 -5.98
CA GLN A 23 10.86 10.91 -4.71
C GLN A 23 12.30 11.40 -4.93
N GLN A 24 13.04 10.76 -5.83
CA GLN A 24 14.40 11.18 -6.21
C GLN A 24 14.42 12.59 -6.82
N GLU A 25 13.41 12.94 -7.62
CA GLU A 25 13.27 14.30 -8.16
C GLU A 25 13.05 15.35 -7.05
N ALA A 26 12.28 15.01 -6.01
CA ALA A 26 12.11 15.87 -4.84
C ALA A 26 13.43 16.09 -4.08
N GLU A 27 14.23 15.03 -3.90
CA GLU A 27 15.55 15.11 -3.27
C GLU A 27 16.51 16.00 -4.08
N ALA A 28 16.53 15.84 -5.40
CA ALA A 28 17.33 16.67 -6.29
C ALA A 28 16.96 18.15 -6.18
N CYS A 29 15.67 18.47 -6.12
CA CYS A 29 15.20 19.84 -5.90
C CYS A 29 15.68 20.43 -4.57
N GLY A 30 15.74 19.61 -3.51
CA GLY A 30 16.34 20.02 -2.23
C GLY A 30 17.83 20.36 -2.34
N GLY A 31 18.58 19.60 -3.14
CA GLY A 31 19.97 19.91 -3.46
C GLY A 31 20.13 21.24 -4.21
N TYR A 32 19.26 21.52 -5.17
CA TYR A 32 19.26 22.80 -5.89
C TYR A 32 18.88 23.98 -4.98
N ALA A 33 17.91 23.81 -4.10
CA ALA A 33 17.54 24.82 -3.11
C ALA A 33 18.70 25.15 -2.17
N ALA A 34 19.41 24.13 -1.68
CA ALA A 34 20.61 24.31 -0.86
C ALA A 34 21.72 25.04 -1.63
N GLY A 35 22.02 24.63 -2.87
CA GLY A 35 23.02 25.30 -3.71
C GLY A 35 22.67 26.75 -4.03
N ALA A 36 21.40 27.06 -4.27
CA ALA A 36 20.94 28.44 -4.48
C ALA A 36 21.08 29.30 -3.21
N LYS A 37 20.81 28.72 -2.04
CA LYS A 37 20.98 29.38 -0.74
C LYS A 37 22.45 29.66 -0.43
N GLU A 38 23.34 28.70 -0.68
CA GLU A 38 24.79 28.89 -0.54
C GLU A 38 25.32 30.00 -1.46
N ALA A 39 24.73 30.14 -2.65
CA ALA A 39 25.03 31.22 -3.59
C ALA A 39 24.39 32.58 -3.21
N GLY A 40 23.60 32.65 -2.12
CA GLY A 40 22.93 33.86 -1.67
C GLY A 40 21.70 34.26 -2.50
N ASN A 41 21.18 33.37 -3.34
CA ASN A 41 19.98 33.62 -4.14
C ASN A 41 18.73 33.02 -3.47
N GLU A 42 18.20 33.74 -2.49
CA GLU A 42 17.05 33.30 -1.69
C GLU A 42 15.78 33.09 -2.54
N LEU A 43 15.57 33.88 -3.59
CA LEU A 43 14.40 33.73 -4.47
C LEU A 43 14.46 32.41 -5.26
N LEU A 44 15.64 32.07 -5.78
CA LEU A 44 15.86 30.81 -6.48
C LEU A 44 15.82 29.61 -5.51
N ALA A 45 16.33 29.77 -4.29
CA ALA A 45 16.23 28.76 -3.24
C ALA A 45 14.77 28.46 -2.88
N GLY A 46 13.96 29.50 -2.66
CA GLY A 46 12.53 29.37 -2.39
C GLY A 46 11.78 28.67 -3.52
N PHE A 47 12.06 29.03 -4.77
CA PHE A 47 11.46 28.35 -5.94
C PHE A 47 11.74 26.84 -5.95
N PHE A 48 12.99 26.42 -5.72
CA PHE A 48 13.32 24.99 -5.71
C PHE A 48 12.70 24.25 -4.52
N GLU A 49 12.53 24.92 -3.39
CA GLU A 49 11.83 24.34 -2.23
C GLU A 49 10.33 24.15 -2.51
N ASP A 50 9.67 25.10 -3.16
CA ASP A 50 8.27 24.99 -3.59
C ASP A 50 8.07 23.81 -4.56
N VAL A 51 9.01 23.63 -5.49
CA VAL A 51 9.00 22.50 -6.44
C VAL A 51 9.21 21.18 -5.70
N ARG A 52 10.16 21.11 -4.76
CA ARG A 52 10.39 19.94 -3.90
C ARG A 52 9.13 19.55 -3.14
N GLU A 53 8.46 20.50 -2.49
CA GLU A 53 7.19 20.24 -1.80
C GLU A 53 6.12 19.69 -2.75
N THR A 54 6.07 20.19 -3.97
CA THR A 54 5.13 19.73 -4.98
C THR A 54 5.37 18.27 -5.36
N HIS A 55 6.63 17.86 -5.59
CA HIS A 55 6.97 16.46 -5.85
C HIS A 55 6.65 15.55 -4.66
N ILE A 56 6.86 16.01 -3.42
CA ILE A 56 6.48 15.25 -2.21
C ILE A 56 4.95 15.03 -2.17
N LYS A 57 4.16 16.07 -2.43
CA LYS A 57 2.69 15.99 -2.46
C LYS A 57 2.21 15.01 -3.55
N ILE A 58 2.84 15.04 -4.72
CA ILE A 58 2.55 14.12 -5.83
C ILE A 58 2.91 12.68 -5.44
N ALA A 59 4.11 12.45 -4.90
CA ALA A 59 4.57 11.12 -4.51
C ALA A 59 3.65 10.50 -3.45
N ARG A 60 3.29 11.25 -2.41
CA ARG A 60 2.36 10.78 -1.38
C ARG A 60 0.99 10.43 -1.95
N ARG A 61 0.45 11.26 -2.85
CA ARG A 61 -0.84 10.98 -3.48
C ARG A 61 -0.79 9.76 -4.39
N ALA A 62 0.33 9.54 -5.08
CA ALA A 62 0.55 8.34 -5.87
C ALA A 62 0.61 7.11 -4.96
N GLU A 63 1.33 7.15 -3.85
CA GLU A 63 1.38 6.07 -2.85
C GLU A 63 -0.02 5.70 -2.32
N GLU A 64 -0.84 6.69 -1.97
CA GLU A 64 -2.25 6.48 -1.55
C GLU A 64 -3.13 5.86 -2.66
N MET A 65 -2.81 6.09 -3.94
CA MET A 65 -3.50 5.44 -5.05
C MET A 65 -3.07 3.98 -5.21
N LEU A 66 -1.80 3.65 -4.93
CA LEU A 66 -1.28 2.28 -4.98
C LEU A 66 -1.80 1.43 -3.83
N GLY A 67 -1.83 1.96 -2.60
CA GLY A 67 -2.42 1.25 -1.46
C GLY A 67 -3.89 0.86 -1.69
N ARG A 68 -4.67 1.75 -2.33
CA ARG A 68 -6.05 1.44 -2.71
C ARG A 68 -6.16 0.42 -3.84
N LEU A 69 -5.19 0.37 -4.76
CA LEU A 69 -5.14 -0.64 -5.81
C LEU A 69 -4.88 -2.03 -5.20
N ASP A 70 -3.96 -2.12 -4.24
CA ASP A 70 -3.67 -3.36 -3.52
C ASP A 70 -4.88 -3.85 -2.70
N GLU A 71 -5.59 -2.94 -2.02
CA GLU A 71 -6.85 -3.24 -1.32
C GLU A 71 -7.95 -3.73 -2.28
N LEU A 72 -8.06 -3.14 -3.47
CA LEU A 72 -9.03 -3.54 -4.49
C LEU A 72 -8.69 -4.91 -5.09
N HIS A 73 -7.42 -5.21 -5.32
CA HIS A 73 -6.94 -6.51 -5.78
C HIS A 73 -7.09 -7.60 -4.70
N ALA A 74 -6.85 -7.26 -3.43
CA ALA A 74 -7.13 -8.13 -2.29
C ALA A 74 -8.65 -8.31 -2.05
N GLY A 75 -9.45 -7.33 -2.46
CA GLY A 75 -10.91 -7.28 -2.37
C GLY A 75 -11.67 -8.12 -3.41
N VAL A 76 -11.00 -8.87 -4.30
CA VAL A 76 -11.64 -10.01 -5.01
C VAL A 76 -11.79 -11.19 -4.04
N VAL A 77 -12.41 -10.93 -2.89
CA VAL A 77 -12.99 -11.94 -2.02
C VAL A 77 -14.23 -12.43 -2.75
N ARG A 78 -14.21 -13.70 -3.16
CA ARG A 78 -15.39 -14.42 -3.65
C ARG A 78 -16.57 -14.11 -2.72
N PRO A 79 -17.79 -13.89 -3.24
CA PRO A 79 -18.95 -13.76 -2.36
C PRO A 79 -19.07 -15.06 -1.55
N GLY A 80 -18.77 -14.98 -0.25
CA GLY A 80 -18.78 -16.17 0.61
C GLY A 80 -17.94 -16.13 1.90
N SER A 81 -17.06 -15.15 2.13
CA SER A 81 -16.24 -15.13 3.37
C SER A 81 -16.69 -14.05 4.35
N ILE A 82 -17.88 -14.22 4.92
CA ILE A 82 -18.20 -13.65 6.24
C ILE A 82 -17.69 -14.67 7.26
N GLY A 83 -16.42 -14.54 7.64
CA GLY A 83 -15.80 -15.29 8.72
C GLY A 83 -15.78 -14.46 10.00
N LEU A 84 -16.52 -14.94 10.99
CA LEU A 84 -16.67 -14.47 12.38
C LEU A 84 -15.35 -14.01 13.02
N VAL A 85 -15.41 -12.92 13.81
CA VAL A 85 -15.37 -12.89 15.30
C VAL A 85 -15.72 -11.44 15.70
N ASP A 86 -16.69 -11.14 16.55
CA ASP A 86 -16.66 -11.38 17.99
C ASP A 86 -18.08 -11.17 18.55
N GLY A 87 -18.62 -12.17 19.24
CA GLY A 87 -19.95 -12.12 19.84
C GLY A 87 -20.10 -13.30 20.81
N PRO A 88 -20.55 -13.07 22.07
CA PRO A 88 -20.40 -14.05 23.14
C PRO A 88 -21.24 -15.31 22.87
N SER A 89 -20.58 -16.44 23.13
CA SER A 89 -21.09 -17.79 23.03
C SER A 89 -22.36 -17.98 23.87
N GLU A 90 -23.53 -18.00 23.23
CA GLU A 90 -24.76 -18.56 23.80
C GLU A 90 -24.88 -20.03 23.35
N GLY A 91 -25.07 -20.90 24.33
CA GLY A 91 -24.79 -22.32 24.24
C GLY A 91 -25.71 -23.12 23.31
N ASP A 92 -25.13 -24.18 22.76
CA ASP A 92 -25.87 -25.25 22.10
C ASP A 92 -26.09 -26.41 23.10
N PRO A 93 -27.34 -26.71 23.49
CA PRO A 93 -27.66 -27.78 24.42
C PRO A 93 -27.95 -29.06 23.61
N GLY A 94 -26.98 -29.96 23.52
CA GLY A 94 -27.31 -31.32 23.11
C GLY A 94 -26.19 -32.09 22.45
N ASP A 95 -25.36 -32.74 23.26
CA ASP A 95 -24.96 -34.13 23.00
C ASP A 95 -24.40 -34.76 24.29
N VAL A 96 -25.26 -35.45 25.04
CA VAL A 96 -24.81 -36.38 26.10
C VAL A 96 -25.06 -37.78 25.60
N SER A 97 -24.10 -38.32 24.85
CA SER A 97 -24.00 -39.75 24.58
C SER A 97 -23.15 -40.42 25.67
N PRO A 98 -23.71 -41.24 26.57
CA PRO A 98 -22.93 -41.93 27.60
C PRO A 98 -22.28 -43.17 26.99
N GLY A 99 -20.99 -43.05 26.65
CA GLY A 99 -20.11 -44.18 26.37
C GLY A 99 -19.68 -44.85 27.67
N GLN A 100 -20.02 -46.13 27.78
CA GLN A 100 -19.75 -47.04 28.88
C GLN A 100 -18.26 -47.41 29.03
N ASP A 101 -17.91 -47.72 30.28
CA ASP A 101 -16.92 -48.68 30.79
C ASP A 101 -15.42 -48.41 30.57
N ASP A 102 -14.69 -48.18 31.67
CA ASP A 102 -13.45 -48.93 31.92
C ASP A 102 -13.10 -49.04 33.42
N VAL A 103 -12.39 -50.11 33.71
CA VAL A 103 -12.36 -50.89 34.95
C VAL A 103 -11.21 -50.45 35.88
N ALA A 104 -11.45 -50.41 37.18
CA ALA A 104 -10.43 -50.61 38.24
C ALA A 104 -11.07 -51.09 39.54
#